data_AF-A0A382LBR9-F1
#
_entry.id   AF-A0A382LBR9-F1
#
_cell.length_a   1.000
_cell.length_b   1.000
_cell.length_c   1.000
_cell.angle_alpha   90.00
_cell.angle_beta   90.00
_cell.angle_gamma   90.00
#
_symmetry.space_group_name_H-M   'P 1'
#
loop_
_entity.id
_entity.type
_entity.pdbx_description
1 polymer ?
#
loop_
_entity_poly.entity_id
_entity_poly.type
_entity_poly.pdbx_seq_one_letter_code
_entity_poly.pdbx_strand_id
1 'polypeptide(L)'
;MKLAELKWPDVEALSKDTPVVIPIAAHEQHGRHMPLHTDSLLLGEIVRRAEEQLGDDALFAPLTWLGNSHHHMDFPGTLSAEPRVYLDLLNGLLENFLHHGFKRLVLLNGHGGNMVPGAQTVFEVRQRHRDRKDLLLLSATYWDQTKIAEAPDDFAQDAMGHAGEL
;
A
#
# COMPACT_ATOMS: atom_id res chain seq x y z
N MET A 1 7.34 -12.85 6.12
CA MET A 1 8.76 -12.52 5.97
C MET A 1 8.89 -11.05 5.61
N LYS A 2 9.93 -10.37 6.11
CA LYS A 2 10.18 -8.96 5.81
C LYS A 2 11.32 -8.85 4.81
N LEU A 3 11.06 -8.30 3.63
CA LEU A 3 12.05 -8.20 2.56
C LEU A 3 13.31 -7.45 3.03
N ALA A 4 13.14 -6.41 3.84
CA ALA A 4 14.24 -5.61 4.38
C ALA A 4 15.22 -6.38 5.29
N GLU A 5 14.83 -7.57 5.76
CA GLU A 5 15.62 -8.39 6.68
C GLU A 5 16.23 -9.64 6.00
N LEU A 6 15.89 -9.88 4.73
CA LEU A 6 16.38 -11.03 3.97
C LEU A 6 17.63 -10.68 3.15
N LYS A 7 18.50 -11.67 2.94
CA LYS A 7 19.57 -11.57 1.94
C LYS A 7 18.99 -11.92 0.58
N TRP A 8 19.57 -11.37 -0.49
CA TRP A 8 19.09 -11.64 -1.84
C TRP A 8 19.03 -13.14 -2.23
N PRO A 9 19.94 -14.05 -1.77
CA PRO A 9 19.81 -15.48 -2.08
C PRO A 9 18.61 -16.12 -1.38
N ASP A 10 18.24 -15.64 -0.19
CA ASP A 10 17.06 -16.12 0.52
C ASP A 10 15.79 -15.74 -0.27
N VAL A 11 15.74 -14.52 -0.81
CA VAL A 11 14.66 -14.05 -1.70
C VAL A 11 14.63 -14.83 -3.03
N GLU A 12 15.79 -15.15 -3.59
CA GLU A 12 15.90 -15.99 -4.79
C GLU A 12 15.33 -17.38 -4.55
N ALA A 13 15.59 -17.98 -3.38
CA ALA A 13 15.10 -19.30 -3.01
C ALA A 13 13.59 -19.35 -2.70
N LEU A 14 12.94 -18.20 -2.43
CA LEU A 14 11.50 -18.16 -2.20
C LEU A 14 10.72 -18.67 -3.41
N SER A 15 9.62 -19.37 -3.12
CA SER A 15 8.63 -19.69 -4.12
C SER A 15 8.16 -18.41 -4.81
N LYS A 16 8.18 -18.39 -6.14
CA LYS A 16 7.66 -17.26 -6.92
C LYS A 16 6.14 -17.15 -6.87
N ASP A 17 5.52 -18.14 -6.24
CA ASP A 17 4.12 -18.12 -5.89
C ASP A 17 3.83 -17.45 -4.54
N THR A 18 4.83 -17.16 -3.70
CA THR A 18 4.66 -16.42 -2.44
C THR A 18 4.11 -15.01 -2.72
N PRO A 19 2.97 -14.62 -2.11
CA PRO A 19 2.45 -13.26 -2.19
C PRO A 19 3.45 -12.21 -1.71
N VAL A 20 3.65 -11.17 -2.52
CA VAL A 20 4.40 -9.98 -2.14
C VAL A 20 3.41 -8.86 -1.82
N VAL A 21 3.43 -8.40 -0.58
CA VAL A 21 2.66 -7.26 -0.10
C VAL A 21 3.54 -6.03 -0.16
N ILE A 22 3.07 -4.99 -0.84
CA ILE A 22 3.76 -3.72 -1.07
C ILE A 22 2.95 -2.63 -0.38
N PRO A 23 3.32 -2.21 0.84
CA PRO A 23 2.59 -1.19 1.57
C PRO A 23 2.83 0.18 0.96
N ILE A 24 1.75 0.90 0.64
CA ILE A 24 1.79 2.27 0.10
C ILE A 24 0.94 3.21 0.97
N ALA A 25 1.54 4.31 1.42
CA ALA A 25 0.94 5.28 2.33
C ALA A 25 1.24 6.71 1.87
N ALA A 26 1.20 7.68 2.79
CA ALA A 26 1.51 9.08 2.51
C ALA A 26 2.13 9.81 3.72
N HIS A 27 2.50 11.06 3.47
CA HIS A 27 2.94 12.05 4.44
C HIS A 27 2.23 13.38 4.18
N GLU A 28 1.17 13.64 4.93
CA GLU A 28 0.24 14.74 4.70
C GLU A 28 -0.43 15.24 5.97
N GLN A 29 -0.95 16.46 5.90
CA GLN A 29 -1.72 17.08 6.99
C GLN A 29 -2.84 16.16 7.48
N HIS A 30 -3.01 16.07 8.80
CA HIS A 30 -4.10 15.35 9.42
C HIS A 30 -4.77 16.24 10.49
N GLY A 31 -5.19 17.42 10.05
CA GLY A 31 -5.76 18.43 10.92
C GLY A 31 -4.75 18.97 11.94
N ARG A 32 -5.26 19.63 12.99
CA ARG A 32 -4.43 20.29 14.01
C ARG A 32 -3.95 19.37 15.13
N HIS A 33 -4.42 18.13 15.16
CA HIS A 33 -4.32 17.26 16.32
C HIS A 33 -3.53 15.98 16.07
N MET A 34 -3.25 15.63 14.81
CA MET A 34 -2.46 14.46 14.45
C MET A 34 -1.17 14.80 13.70
N PRO A 35 -0.16 13.90 13.72
CA PRO A 35 1.07 14.08 12.97
C PRO A 35 0.87 14.03 11.45
N LEU A 36 1.84 14.57 10.71
CA LEU A 36 1.88 14.50 9.23
C LEU A 36 2.08 13.07 8.68
N HIS A 37 2.42 12.10 9.53
CA HIS A 37 2.81 10.75 9.11
C HIS A 37 1.75 9.69 9.46
N THR A 38 0.52 10.12 9.76
CA THR A 38 -0.57 9.25 10.23
C THR A 38 -0.77 8.04 9.32
N ASP A 39 -0.88 8.21 8.00
CA ASP A 39 -1.11 7.11 7.06
C ASP A 39 -0.03 6.03 7.13
N SER A 40 1.24 6.47 7.19
CA SER A 40 2.39 5.58 7.26
C SER A 40 2.49 4.87 8.60
N LEU A 41 2.14 5.55 9.71
CA LEU A 41 2.10 4.95 11.04
C LEU A 41 1.00 3.89 11.15
N LEU A 42 -0.21 4.21 10.69
CA LEU A 42 -1.35 3.29 10.72
C LEU A 42 -1.09 2.06 9.85
N LEU A 43 -0.71 2.27 8.58
CA LEU A 43 -0.41 1.17 7.68
C LEU A 43 0.79 0.35 8.15
N GLY A 44 1.82 1.01 8.70
CA GLY A 44 2.98 0.33 9.27
C GLY A 44 2.60 -0.62 10.41
N GLU A 45 1.70 -0.22 11.31
CA GLU A 45 1.22 -1.08 12.39
C GLU A 45 0.35 -2.24 11.87
N ILE A 46 -0.50 -1.99 10.87
CA ILE A 46 -1.28 -3.05 10.20
C ILE A 46 -0.34 -4.08 9.58
N VAL A 47 0.67 -3.62 8.84
CA VAL A 47 1.68 -4.48 8.22
C VAL A 47 2.46 -5.26 9.27
N ARG A 48 2.92 -4.62 10.35
CA ARG A 48 3.65 -5.30 11.44
C ARG A 48 2.83 -6.44 12.05
N ARG A 49 1.53 -6.22 12.30
CA ARG A 49 0.64 -7.27 12.83
C ARG A 49 0.35 -8.36 11.81
N ALA A 50 0.17 -7.99 10.54
CA ALA A 50 -0.03 -8.96 9.47
C ALA A 50 1.21 -9.83 9.24
N GLU A 51 2.41 -9.26 9.32
CA GLU A 51 3.69 -9.97 9.29
C GLU A 51 3.78 -11.03 10.38
N GLU A 52 3.40 -10.68 11.62
CA GLU A 52 3.42 -11.59 12.77
C GLU A 52 2.41 -12.74 12.62
N GLN A 53 1.25 -12.48 11.99
CA GLN A 53 0.21 -13.49 11.79
C GLN A 53 0.49 -14.40 10.60
N LEU A 54 0.99 -13.85 9.48
CA LEU A 54 1.19 -14.60 8.24
C LEU A 54 2.55 -15.31 8.18
N GLY A 55 3.54 -14.89 8.99
CA GLY A 55 4.83 -15.55 9.04
C GLY A 55 5.47 -15.69 7.65
N ASP A 56 5.77 -16.92 7.24
CA ASP A 56 6.43 -17.22 5.95
C ASP A 56 5.48 -17.33 4.75
N ASP A 57 4.17 -17.16 4.96
CA ASP A 57 3.17 -17.25 3.89
C ASP A 57 3.12 -16.02 2.99
N ALA A 58 3.75 -14.90 3.39
CA ALA A 58 3.82 -13.68 2.60
C ALA A 58 5.16 -12.96 2.77
N LEU A 59 5.60 -12.25 1.73
CA LEU A 59 6.76 -11.37 1.74
C LEU A 59 6.29 -9.91 1.77
N PHE A 60 6.70 -9.17 2.79
CA PHE A 60 6.36 -7.76 2.94
C PHE A 60 7.51 -6.88 2.47
N ALA A 61 7.26 -6.05 1.47
CA ALA A 61 8.18 -5.03 0.99
C ALA A 61 8.26 -3.84 1.98
N PRO A 62 9.33 -3.04 1.94
CA PRO A 62 9.39 -1.81 2.72
C PRO A 62 8.20 -0.89 2.43
N LEU A 63 7.68 -0.25 3.48
CA LEU A 63 6.59 0.72 3.36
C LEU A 63 7.02 1.92 2.52
N THR A 64 6.23 2.23 1.50
CA THR A 64 6.39 3.42 0.67
C THR A 64 5.62 4.57 1.30
N TRP A 65 6.34 5.43 2.02
CA TRP A 65 5.75 6.55 2.76
C TRP A 65 5.38 7.74 1.88
N LEU A 66 6.02 7.88 0.71
CA LEU A 66 5.71 8.94 -0.24
C LEU A 66 4.48 8.53 -1.05
N GLY A 67 3.42 9.32 -0.99
CA GLY A 67 2.17 9.09 -1.72
C GLY A 67 1.85 10.20 -2.72
N ASN A 68 0.66 10.12 -3.33
CA ASN A 68 0.07 11.23 -4.08
C ASN A 68 -0.90 12.03 -3.19
N SER A 69 -0.40 13.11 -2.62
CA SER A 69 -1.08 13.97 -1.64
C SER A 69 -1.22 15.42 -2.12
N HIS A 70 -1.29 15.65 -3.44
CA HIS A 70 -1.35 17.01 -4.02
C HIS A 70 -2.54 17.83 -3.52
N HIS A 71 -3.65 17.17 -3.20
CA HIS A 71 -4.85 17.77 -2.61
C HIS A 71 -4.64 18.28 -1.17
N HIS A 72 -3.49 18.03 -0.55
CA HIS A 72 -3.09 18.52 0.76
C HIS A 72 -1.90 19.49 0.74
N MET A 73 -1.49 19.99 -0.45
CA MET A 73 -0.33 20.88 -0.59
C MET A 73 -0.53 22.29 -0.03
N ASP A 74 -1.77 22.71 0.23
CA ASP A 74 -2.07 23.98 0.89
C ASP A 74 -1.66 23.99 2.38
N PHE A 75 -1.27 22.83 2.93
CA PHE A 75 -0.90 22.65 4.32
C PHE A 75 0.62 22.38 4.45
N PRO A 76 1.37 23.24 5.16
CA PRO A 76 2.81 23.07 5.31
C PRO A 76 3.20 21.72 5.93
N GLY A 77 4.20 21.08 5.34
CA GLY A 77 4.73 19.79 5.79
C GLY A 77 4.26 18.60 4.95
N THR A 78 3.20 18.73 4.15
CA THR A 78 2.80 17.70 3.19
C THR A 78 3.94 17.46 2.18
N LEU A 79 4.27 16.18 1.96
CA LEU A 79 5.21 15.75 0.94
C LEU A 79 4.47 14.87 -0.07
N SER A 80 4.40 15.33 -1.32
CA SER A 80 3.63 14.66 -2.36
C SER A 80 4.48 14.36 -3.59
N ALA A 81 4.36 13.15 -4.13
CA ALA A 81 4.83 12.83 -5.46
C ALA A 81 3.82 13.33 -6.51
N GLU A 82 4.31 13.94 -7.60
CA GLU A 82 3.49 14.26 -8.76
C GLU A 82 2.72 13.03 -9.27
N PRO A 83 1.45 13.14 -9.68
CA PRO A 83 0.62 11.97 -10.00
C PRO A 83 1.25 11.00 -11.00
N ARG A 84 1.92 11.52 -12.04
CA ARG A 84 2.63 10.70 -13.04
C ARG A 84 3.86 10.01 -12.44
N VAL A 85 4.65 10.74 -11.66
CA VAL A 85 5.85 10.19 -11.00
C VAL A 85 5.44 9.09 -10.03
N TYR A 86 4.35 9.28 -9.30
CA TYR A 86 3.84 8.27 -8.37
C TYR A 86 3.33 7.03 -9.11
N LEU A 87 2.58 7.20 -10.19
CA LEU A 87 2.13 6.09 -11.03
C LEU A 87 3.31 5.29 -11.62
N ASP A 88 4.33 5.99 -12.12
CA ASP A 88 5.55 5.37 -12.66
C ASP A 88 6.34 4.63 -11.57
N LEU A 89 6.40 5.18 -10.36
CA LEU A 89 6.99 4.51 -9.19
C LEU A 89 6.27 3.20 -8.88
N LEU A 90 4.93 3.22 -8.75
CA LEU A 90 4.15 2.02 -8.45
C LEU A 90 4.29 0.96 -9.55
N ASN A 91 4.27 1.39 -10.81
CA ASN A 91 4.53 0.52 -11.95
C ASN A 91 5.91 -0.14 -11.83
N GLY A 92 6.95 0.65 -11.58
CA GLY A 92 8.31 0.15 -11.40
C GLY A 92 8.43 -0.86 -10.25
N LEU A 93 7.76 -0.62 -9.11
CA LEU A 93 7.75 -1.56 -7.99
C LEU A 93 7.18 -2.93 -8.40
N LEU A 94 6.04 -2.95 -9.09
CA LEU A 94 5.45 -4.22 -9.56
C LEU A 94 6.34 -4.90 -10.59
N GLU A 95 6.84 -4.15 -11.58
CA GLU A 95 7.74 -4.68 -12.61
C GLU A 95 9.03 -5.27 -12.02
N ASN A 96 9.59 -4.68 -10.97
CA ASN A 96 10.76 -5.22 -10.27
C ASN A 96 10.48 -6.61 -9.66
N PHE A 97 9.33 -6.82 -9.03
CA PHE A 97 8.97 -8.13 -8.50
C PHE A 97 8.65 -9.15 -9.59
N LEU A 98 7.96 -8.72 -10.66
CA LEU A 98 7.72 -9.56 -11.84
C LEU A 98 9.03 -9.99 -12.50
N HIS A 99 10.01 -9.09 -12.59
CA HIS A 99 11.34 -9.36 -13.11
C HIS A 99 12.05 -10.46 -12.31
N HIS A 100 11.93 -10.45 -10.99
CA HIS A 100 12.45 -11.51 -10.11
C HIS A 100 11.57 -12.78 -10.08
N GLY A 101 10.53 -12.82 -10.91
CA GLY A 101 9.69 -13.99 -11.15
C GLY A 101 8.43 -14.10 -10.29
N PHE A 102 8.25 -13.24 -9.27
CA PHE A 102 7.06 -13.28 -8.40
C PHE A 102 5.78 -13.03 -9.21
N LYS A 103 4.69 -13.67 -8.79
CA LYS A 103 3.44 -13.70 -9.59
C LYS A 103 2.22 -13.16 -8.85
N ARG A 104 2.28 -13.06 -7.52
CA ARG A 104 1.20 -12.61 -6.65
C ARG A 104 1.62 -11.32 -5.99
N LEU A 105 1.15 -10.19 -6.51
CA LEU A 105 1.56 -8.86 -6.03
C LEU A 105 0.33 -8.11 -5.51
N VAL A 106 0.45 -7.56 -4.30
CA VAL A 106 -0.61 -6.80 -3.62
C VAL A 106 -0.08 -5.42 -3.25
N LEU A 107 -0.62 -4.37 -3.86
CA LEU A 107 -0.50 -3.01 -3.34
C LEU A 107 -1.46 -2.87 -2.18
N LEU A 108 -0.94 -2.82 -0.95
CA LEU A 108 -1.75 -2.59 0.25
C LEU A 108 -1.72 -1.10 0.58
N ASN A 109 -2.85 -0.44 0.42
CA ASN A 109 -2.99 1.00 0.49
C ASN A 109 -3.50 1.48 1.86
N GLY A 110 -2.91 2.57 2.35
CA GLY A 110 -3.33 3.30 3.53
C GLY A 110 -3.58 4.80 3.31
N HIS A 111 -3.72 5.27 2.06
CA HIS A 111 -4.01 6.66 1.74
C HIS A 111 -5.06 6.80 0.62
N GLY A 112 -6.06 7.67 0.79
CA GLY A 112 -7.11 7.89 -0.21
C GLY A 112 -6.56 8.35 -1.57
N GLY A 113 -5.57 9.23 -1.57
CA GLY A 113 -4.94 9.75 -2.80
C GLY A 113 -4.24 8.68 -3.64
N ASN A 114 -3.88 7.55 -3.03
CA ASN A 114 -3.21 6.44 -3.70
C ASN A 114 -4.18 5.43 -4.34
N MET A 115 -5.50 5.53 -4.08
CA MET A 115 -6.48 4.54 -4.58
C MET A 115 -6.54 4.49 -6.11
N VAL A 116 -6.70 5.66 -6.75
CA VAL A 116 -6.74 5.76 -8.22
C VAL A 116 -5.42 5.32 -8.86
N PRO A 117 -4.24 5.84 -8.47
CA PRO A 117 -2.99 5.39 -9.06
C PRO A 117 -2.72 3.90 -8.79
N GLY A 118 -3.06 3.36 -7.62
CA GLY A 118 -2.91 1.93 -7.33
C GLY A 118 -3.75 1.04 -8.25
N ALA A 119 -5.03 1.39 -8.48
CA ALA A 119 -5.89 0.69 -9.43
C ALA A 119 -5.38 0.82 -10.88
N GLN A 120 -4.91 2.02 -11.26
CA GLN A 120 -4.34 2.27 -12.58
C GLN A 120 -3.05 1.45 -12.81
N THR A 121 -2.16 1.34 -11.80
CA THR A 121 -0.96 0.51 -11.88
C THR A 121 -1.32 -0.94 -12.15
N VAL A 122 -2.28 -1.51 -11.41
CA VAL A 122 -2.72 -2.90 -11.63
C VAL A 122 -3.23 -3.09 -13.05
N PHE A 123 -4.04 -2.15 -13.55
CA PHE A 123 -4.53 -2.18 -14.92
C PHE A 123 -3.38 -2.14 -15.94
N GLU A 124 -2.46 -1.18 -15.84
CA GLU A 124 -1.38 -1.00 -16.80
C GLU A 124 -0.41 -2.19 -16.82
N VAL A 125 0.03 -2.67 -15.65
CA VAL A 125 0.88 -3.86 -15.54
C VAL A 125 0.17 -5.07 -16.14
N ARG A 126 -1.13 -5.24 -15.87
CA ARG A 126 -1.92 -6.32 -16.48
C ARG A 126 -1.99 -6.21 -18.01
N GLN A 127 -2.09 -5.00 -18.56
CA GLN A 127 -2.07 -4.80 -20.02
C GLN A 127 -0.70 -5.09 -20.63
N ARG A 128 0.39 -4.69 -19.97
CA ARG A 128 1.76 -5.00 -20.43
C ARG A 128 2.03 -6.50 -20.46
N HIS A 129 1.58 -7.23 -19.45
CA HIS A 129 1.75 -8.68 -19.30
C HIS A 129 0.48 -9.47 -19.67
N ARG A 130 -0.28 -9.01 -20.67
CA ARG A 130 -1.60 -9.57 -21.03
C ARG A 130 -1.58 -11.04 -21.47
N ASP A 131 -0.43 -11.53 -21.95
CA ASP A 131 -0.20 -12.91 -22.38
C ASP A 131 0.04 -13.86 -21.19
N ARG A 132 0.46 -13.32 -20.04
CA ARG A 132 0.65 -14.08 -18.80
C ARG A 132 -0.69 -14.37 -18.12
N LYS A 133 -1.02 -15.65 -18.00
CA LYS A 133 -2.27 -16.13 -17.34
C LYS A 133 -2.08 -16.50 -15.87
N ASP A 134 -0.84 -16.46 -15.39
CA ASP A 134 -0.43 -16.90 -14.06
C ASP A 134 -0.22 -15.74 -13.06
N LEU A 135 -0.47 -14.49 -13.47
CA LEU A 135 -0.33 -13.32 -12.60
C LEU A 135 -1.60 -13.03 -11.82
N LEU A 136 -1.45 -12.77 -10.53
CA LEU A 136 -2.46 -12.19 -9.64
C LEU A 136 -1.95 -10.85 -9.14
N LEU A 137 -2.61 -9.78 -9.60
CA LEU A 137 -2.26 -8.39 -9.27
C LEU A 137 -3.47 -7.76 -8.58
N LEU A 138 -3.25 -7.21 -7.39
CA LEU A 138 -4.30 -6.61 -6.58
C LEU A 138 -3.84 -5.25 -6.05
N SER A 139 -4.77 -4.30 -6.00
CA SER A 139 -4.67 -3.10 -5.17
C SER A 139 -5.84 -3.13 -4.20
N ALA A 140 -5.54 -3.02 -2.91
CA ALA A 140 -6.53 -3.10 -1.85
C ALA A 140 -6.24 -2.02 -0.81
N THR A 141 -7.29 -1.35 -0.34
CA THR A 141 -7.19 -0.34 0.70
C THR A 141 -7.65 -0.93 2.02
N TYR A 142 -6.87 -0.78 3.09
CA TYR A 142 -7.10 -1.57 4.30
C TYR A 142 -8.49 -1.34 4.92
N TRP A 143 -8.98 -0.10 4.94
CA TRP A 143 -10.28 0.23 5.54
C TRP A 143 -11.47 -0.31 4.73
N ASP A 144 -11.30 -0.55 3.42
CA ASP A 144 -12.35 -1.19 2.61
C ASP A 144 -12.47 -2.70 2.89
N GLN A 145 -11.47 -3.29 3.57
CA GLN A 145 -11.44 -4.73 3.88
C GLN A 145 -11.94 -5.05 5.28
N THR A 146 -12.26 -4.05 6.08
CA THR A 146 -12.80 -4.23 7.44
C THR A 146 -14.21 -3.68 7.53
N LYS A 147 -14.97 -4.20 8.48
CA LYS A 147 -16.16 -3.51 8.97
C LYS A 147 -15.78 -2.91 10.31
N ILE A 148 -16.10 -1.63 10.52
CA ILE A 148 -15.98 -1.00 11.84
C ILE A 148 -16.87 -1.82 12.77
N ALA A 149 -16.24 -2.52 13.71
CA ALA A 149 -16.91 -3.58 14.46
C ALA A 149 -17.96 -3.01 15.42
N GLU A 150 -17.69 -1.83 16.00
CA GLU A 150 -18.56 -1.17 16.97
C GLU A 150 -18.30 0.34 16.90
N ALA A 151 -19.32 1.11 16.49
CA ALA A 151 -19.32 2.56 16.59
C ALA A 151 -20.36 2.96 17.66
N PRO A 152 -20.08 3.96 18.52
CA PRO A 152 -21.09 4.53 19.42
C PRO A 152 -22.36 4.95 18.68
N ASP A 153 -23.51 4.95 19.36
CA ASP A 153 -24.79 5.35 18.75
C ASP A 153 -24.79 6.82 18.27
N ASP A 154 -23.91 7.67 18.82
CA ASP A 154 -23.71 9.07 18.45
C ASP A 154 -22.61 9.27 17.41
N PHE A 155 -22.03 8.19 16.88
CA PHE A 155 -21.01 8.23 15.86
C PHE A 155 -21.60 8.65 14.50
N ALA A 156 -21.20 9.83 14.03
CA ALA A 156 -21.77 10.46 12.84
C ALA A 156 -21.01 10.15 11.53
N GLN A 157 -20.01 9.27 11.58
CA GLN A 157 -19.18 8.91 10.45
C GLN A 157 -19.45 7.45 10.04
N ASP A 158 -19.81 7.23 8.78
CA ASP A 158 -20.23 5.92 8.25
C ASP A 158 -19.18 5.26 7.34
N ALA A 159 -18.08 5.96 7.06
CA ALA A 159 -16.95 5.50 6.27
C ALA A 159 -15.65 6.20 6.70
N MET A 160 -14.51 5.63 6.34
CA MET A 160 -13.20 6.23 6.60
C MET A 160 -13.12 7.65 5.99
N GLY A 161 -12.82 8.65 6.83
CA GLY A 161 -12.68 10.06 6.47
C GLY A 161 -11.29 10.64 6.78
N HIS A 162 -11.05 11.89 6.38
CA HIS A 162 -9.73 12.51 6.57
C HIS A 162 -9.56 13.08 7.98
N ALA A 163 -8.62 12.53 8.74
CA ALA A 163 -8.31 12.97 10.11
C ALA A 163 -9.52 13.01 11.07
N GLY A 164 -10.49 12.14 10.83
CA GLY A 164 -11.64 11.89 11.68
C GLY A 164 -11.44 10.65 12.55
N GLU A 165 -12.51 10.22 13.18
CA GLU A 165 -12.57 8.90 13.81
C GLU A 165 -12.73 7.83 12.71
N LEU A 166 -12.45 6.56 13.00
CA LEU A 166 -12.48 5.49 11.99
C LEU A 166 -13.90 5.11 11.57
#